data_AF-A0AA88IVL0-F1
#
_entry.id   AF-A0AA88IVL0-F1
#
_cell.length_a   1.000
_cell.length_b   1.000
_cell.length_c   1.000
_cell.angle_alpha   90.00
_cell.angle_beta   90.00
_cell.angle_gamma   90.00
#
_symmetry.space_group_name_H-M   'P 1'
#
loop_
_entity.id
_entity.type
_entity.pdbx_description
1 polymer ?
#
loop_
_entity_poly.entity_id
_entity_poly.type
_entity_poly.pdbx_seq_one_letter_code
_entity_poly.pdbx_strand_id
1 'polypeptide(L)'
;MPEHLETMKLWSLNPETGLWEEEGQLRMEIKQRRKREERTFLVGNMEIRERRLFNLDVPENRRCYVKVRAFRSERFIPSEQVESVVITLINMEPTAGFASNPRAWGRFDSVITGPNGACLPAFCDDEKADAYSGYVMANLGGEELDAVASAPKLNPNVIGVPQPYLNKLNYRRTDHDDPRIKKTAFSINIAKPSPNAAEEANGPIYPFEKLKECEEAPFNAPHFRFSRVEGDRYDYNTVPFNEDDPMSWTEDYLSWWPKPTEYRACYIKVKINGPHEINVRSRNMGGTHPRTVGQLYGLRDTRSIRDRVQSSVSAVCLEFKCSGMLYDQDRVDRTLVKVIPQGSCKRESVNSMLQEYLVNHLPLAVNNDTSEFTMLAPLDPLGHNYGIYTVTDQDPRTAKEIALGRCFEGTSDGTSRVMKSSDGVALIFTCGDKEVTKQSVFQQLQNAPGRAIAGTTRPGRGNRRQRGDSSAALRSSQRRSTRNPNRRSQITRSS
;
A
#
# COMPACT_ATOMS: atom_id res chain seq x y z
N MET A 1 19.40 0.87 -26.59
CA MET A 1 18.27 0.10 -27.15
C MET A 1 17.91 0.72 -28.47
N PRO A 2 18.35 0.13 -29.61
CA PRO A 2 18.18 0.73 -30.93
C PRO A 2 16.72 1.04 -31.28
N GLU A 3 15.80 0.15 -30.89
CA GLU A 3 14.38 0.19 -31.24
C GLU A 3 13.62 1.38 -30.64
N HIS A 4 14.01 1.85 -29.45
CA HIS A 4 13.35 2.96 -28.78
C HIS A 4 13.81 4.34 -29.29
N LEU A 5 14.91 4.41 -30.04
CA LEU A 5 15.54 5.68 -30.41
C LEU A 5 14.74 6.46 -31.46
N GLU A 6 13.96 5.77 -32.28
CA GLU A 6 13.09 6.41 -33.29
C GLU A 6 11.81 6.99 -32.67
N THR A 7 11.38 6.45 -31.54
CA THR A 7 10.11 6.80 -30.88
C THR A 7 10.28 7.58 -29.57
N MET A 8 11.51 7.71 -29.08
CA MET A 8 11.86 8.43 -27.86
C MET A 8 11.58 9.93 -28.01
N LYS A 9 10.92 10.47 -27.00
CA LYS A 9 10.55 11.88 -26.91
C LYS A 9 11.10 12.49 -25.63
N LEU A 10 11.29 13.80 -25.65
CA LEU A 10 11.56 14.58 -24.45
C LEU A 10 10.23 15.00 -23.83
N TRP A 11 10.09 14.71 -22.55
CA TRP A 11 8.93 15.07 -21.74
C TRP A 11 9.36 16.04 -20.64
N SER A 12 8.50 16.98 -20.25
CA SER A 12 8.70 17.77 -19.04
C SER A 12 7.55 17.62 -18.04
N LEU A 13 7.87 17.59 -16.75
CA LEU A 13 6.86 17.63 -15.69
C LEU A 13 6.40 19.08 -15.53
N ASN A 14 5.14 19.33 -15.86
CA ASN A 14 4.51 20.61 -15.57
C ASN A 14 4.25 20.71 -14.06
N PRO A 15 4.85 21.68 -13.34
CA PRO A 15 4.71 21.78 -11.89
C PRO A 15 3.32 22.25 -11.44
N GLU A 16 2.53 22.85 -12.34
CA GLU A 16 1.17 23.33 -12.04
C GLU A 16 0.14 22.20 -12.20
N THR A 17 0.32 21.33 -13.20
CA THR A 17 -0.61 20.21 -13.48
C THR A 17 -0.09 18.86 -12.99
N GLY A 18 1.18 18.74 -12.62
CA GLY A 18 1.80 17.45 -12.26
C GLY A 18 1.85 16.43 -13.40
N LEU A 19 1.60 16.83 -14.66
CA LEU A 19 1.60 15.95 -15.83
C LEU A 19 2.89 16.09 -16.63
N TRP A 20 3.29 14.98 -17.25
CA TRP A 20 4.36 14.98 -18.25
C TRP A 20 3.81 15.49 -19.59
N GLU A 21 4.35 16.61 -20.07
CA GLU A 21 4.03 17.23 -21.36
C GLU A 21 5.13 16.90 -22.37
N GLU A 22 4.76 16.61 -23.62
CA GLU A 22 5.73 16.41 -24.70
C GLU A 22 6.39 17.76 -25.05
N GLU A 23 7.71 17.84 -24.90
CA GLU A 23 8.49 19.05 -25.20
C GLU A 23 9.15 19.01 -26.57
N GLY A 24 9.45 17.82 -27.08
CA GLY A 24 10.01 17.70 -28.42
C GLY A 24 10.52 16.31 -28.79
N GLN A 25 10.80 16.17 -30.07
CA GLN A 25 11.37 14.96 -30.67
C GLN A 25 12.88 15.13 -30.79
N LEU A 26 13.64 14.10 -30.40
CA LEU A 26 15.08 14.07 -30.54
C LEU A 26 15.48 13.03 -31.57
N ARG A 27 16.39 13.39 -32.48
CA ARG A 27 17.01 12.46 -33.43
C ARG A 27 18.43 12.13 -33.00
N MET A 28 18.85 10.89 -33.19
CA MET A 28 20.25 10.54 -33.01
C MET A 28 21.10 11.16 -34.13
N GLU A 29 22.20 11.82 -33.75
CA GLU A 29 23.21 12.25 -34.70
C GLU A 29 24.39 11.27 -34.69
N ILE A 30 24.55 10.49 -35.77
CA ILE A 30 25.71 9.60 -35.95
C ILE A 30 26.87 10.43 -36.50
N LYS A 31 27.76 10.89 -35.62
CA LYS A 31 29.04 11.50 -36.03
C LYS A 31 30.14 10.45 -36.02
N GLN A 32 30.72 10.14 -37.18
CA GLN A 32 31.96 9.34 -37.27
C GLN A 32 33.13 10.16 -36.70
N ARG A 33 33.37 10.06 -35.39
CA ARG A 33 34.59 10.60 -34.76
C ARG A 33 35.58 9.47 -34.48
N ARG A 34 36.87 9.77 -34.69
CA ARG A 34 37.98 8.84 -34.47
C ARG A 34 38.04 8.39 -32.99
N LYS A 35 37.65 7.14 -32.75
CA LYS A 35 38.18 6.15 -31.80
C LYS A 35 38.35 6.46 -30.30
N ARG A 36 37.89 7.59 -29.75
CA ARG A 36 38.11 7.85 -28.30
C ARG A 36 36.88 8.14 -27.42
N GLU A 37 35.67 8.24 -27.96
CA GLU A 37 34.46 8.37 -27.13
C GLU A 37 33.23 7.83 -27.85
N GLU A 38 32.67 6.72 -27.35
CA GLU A 38 31.35 6.20 -27.75
C GLU A 38 30.25 7.03 -27.08
N ARG A 39 30.07 8.28 -27.50
CA ARG A 39 28.94 9.11 -27.03
C ARG A 39 27.85 9.14 -28.11
N THR A 40 26.64 8.76 -27.71
CA THR A 40 25.43 8.91 -28.55
C THR A 40 24.88 10.32 -28.36
N PHE A 41 24.76 11.08 -29.45
CA PHE A 41 24.21 12.44 -29.42
C PHE A 41 22.74 12.43 -29.82
N LEU A 42 21.91 13.08 -29.00
CA LEU A 42 20.50 13.33 -29.29
C LEU A 42 20.35 14.82 -29.61
N VAL A 43 19.82 15.13 -30.79
CA VAL A 43 19.68 16.50 -31.29
C VAL A 43 18.23 16.73 -31.65
N GLY A 44 17.63 17.82 -31.18
CA GLY A 44 16.27 18.20 -31.53
C GLY A 44 16.04 19.67 -31.22
N ASN A 45 14.95 20.21 -31.78
CA ASN A 45 14.52 21.57 -31.49
C ASN A 45 13.53 21.52 -30.32
N MET A 46 13.78 22.31 -29.28
CA MET A 46 12.90 22.42 -28.11
C MET A 46 12.86 23.85 -27.60
N GLU A 47 11.74 24.23 -26.99
CA GLU A 47 11.63 25.47 -26.22
C GLU A 47 12.06 25.17 -24.78
N ILE A 48 13.18 25.71 -24.33
CA ILE A 48 13.64 25.48 -22.96
C ILE A 48 12.78 26.31 -22.02
N ARG A 49 11.84 25.65 -21.34
CA ARG A 49 11.04 26.24 -20.25
C ARG A 49 11.80 26.06 -18.94
N GLU A 50 12.22 27.17 -18.33
CA GLU A 50 12.99 27.13 -17.08
C GLU A 50 12.20 26.45 -15.95
N ARG A 51 12.92 25.70 -15.09
CA ARG A 51 12.43 25.08 -13.84
C ARG A 51 11.48 23.87 -13.98
N ARG A 52 11.48 23.16 -15.11
CA ARG A 52 10.77 21.87 -15.25
C ARG A 52 11.71 20.67 -15.14
N LEU A 53 11.21 19.55 -14.62
CA LEU A 53 11.94 18.27 -14.69
C LEU A 53 11.77 17.69 -16.08
N PHE A 54 12.83 17.15 -16.66
CA PHE A 54 12.78 16.54 -18.00
C PHE A 54 13.06 15.04 -17.94
N ASN A 55 12.37 14.27 -18.78
CA ASN A 55 12.60 12.83 -18.93
C ASN A 55 12.66 12.46 -20.42
N LEU A 56 13.51 11.48 -20.74
CA LEU A 56 13.57 10.87 -22.07
C LEU A 56 12.84 9.55 -22.01
N ASP A 57 11.70 9.46 -22.70
CA ASP A 57 10.82 8.31 -22.59
C ASP A 57 10.10 8.00 -23.90
N VAL A 58 9.62 6.76 -24.03
CA VAL A 58 8.87 6.27 -25.18
C VAL A 58 7.39 6.19 -24.79
N PRO A 59 6.45 6.70 -25.63
CA PRO A 59 5.03 6.50 -25.39
C PRO A 59 4.70 5.00 -25.41
N GLU A 60 4.19 4.48 -24.29
CA GLU A 60 3.79 3.08 -24.16
C GLU A 60 2.28 2.94 -24.31
N ASN A 61 1.85 2.26 -25.38
CA ASN A 61 0.45 2.02 -25.72
C ASN A 61 -0.11 0.74 -25.05
N ARG A 62 0.76 -0.08 -24.46
CA ARG A 62 0.45 -1.27 -23.68
C ARG A 62 -0.06 -0.92 -22.28
N ARG A 63 -1.06 -0.05 -22.20
CA ARG A 63 -1.65 0.43 -20.95
C ARG A 63 -3.14 0.09 -20.90
N CYS A 64 -3.60 -0.24 -19.71
CA CYS A 64 -4.99 -0.54 -19.41
C CYS A 64 -5.36 -0.03 -18.02
N TYR A 65 -6.65 -0.07 -17.70
CA TYR A 65 -7.18 0.15 -16.35
C TYR A 65 -7.85 -1.11 -15.83
N VAL A 66 -7.58 -1.46 -14.58
CA VAL A 66 -8.22 -2.58 -13.88
C VAL A 66 -9.27 -2.05 -12.92
N LYS A 67 -10.51 -2.51 -13.04
CA LYS A 67 -11.63 -2.10 -12.19
C LYS A 67 -11.74 -2.96 -10.94
N VAL A 68 -11.74 -2.32 -9.78
CA VAL A 68 -11.83 -2.97 -8.47
C VAL A 68 -12.85 -2.25 -7.60
N ARG A 69 -13.65 -2.99 -6.83
CA ARG A 69 -14.56 -2.47 -5.79
C ARG A 69 -14.30 -3.20 -4.47
N ALA A 70 -14.54 -2.51 -3.36
CA ALA A 70 -14.38 -3.06 -2.01
C ALA A 70 -15.73 -3.03 -1.27
N PHE A 71 -15.98 -4.03 -0.43
CA PHE A 71 -17.26 -4.28 0.22
C PHE A 71 -17.09 -4.58 1.70
N ARG A 72 -18.17 -4.36 2.47
CA ARG A 72 -18.17 -4.62 3.91
C ARG A 72 -18.25 -6.11 4.23
N SER A 73 -18.89 -6.92 3.39
CA SER A 73 -19.05 -8.36 3.59
C SER A 73 -18.82 -9.15 2.30
N GLU A 74 -18.65 -10.47 2.43
CA GLU A 74 -18.53 -11.42 1.32
C GLU A 74 -19.84 -11.59 0.50
N ARG A 75 -20.89 -10.81 0.81
CA ARG A 75 -22.14 -10.81 0.03
C ARG A 75 -22.08 -9.90 -1.19
N PHE A 76 -21.11 -8.97 -1.23
CA PHE A 76 -20.85 -8.08 -2.38
C PHE A 76 -22.09 -7.32 -2.88
N ILE A 77 -22.92 -6.82 -1.94
CA ILE A 77 -24.15 -6.09 -2.24
C ILE A 77 -23.80 -4.61 -2.52
N PRO A 78 -24.44 -3.94 -3.50
CA PRO A 78 -24.16 -2.53 -3.82
C PRO A 78 -24.20 -1.58 -2.61
N SER A 79 -25.17 -1.76 -1.71
CA SER A 79 -25.35 -0.95 -0.51
C SER A 79 -24.25 -1.14 0.54
N GLU A 80 -23.44 -2.19 0.41
CA GLU A 80 -22.33 -2.51 1.30
C GLU A 80 -20.97 -2.11 0.71
N GLN A 81 -20.95 -1.43 -0.43
CA GLN A 81 -19.70 -0.94 -1.00
C GLN A 81 -19.04 0.06 -0.05
N VAL A 82 -17.73 -0.08 0.12
CA VAL A 82 -16.92 0.73 1.01
C VAL A 82 -16.05 1.66 0.18
N GLU A 83 -16.07 2.94 0.55
CA GLU A 83 -15.22 3.98 -0.03
C GLU A 83 -13.94 4.15 0.81
N SER A 84 -12.99 4.93 0.31
CA SER A 84 -11.72 5.23 1.00
C SER A 84 -10.80 4.03 1.21
N VAL A 85 -11.02 2.92 0.50
CA VAL A 85 -10.09 1.78 0.45
C VAL A 85 -8.96 2.11 -0.53
N VAL A 86 -7.72 1.97 -0.08
CA VAL A 86 -6.53 2.08 -0.92
C VAL A 86 -6.35 0.77 -1.65
N ILE A 87 -6.64 0.75 -2.95
CA ILE A 87 -6.32 -0.38 -3.82
C ILE A 87 -4.94 -0.12 -4.39
N THR A 88 -4.07 -1.13 -4.37
CA THR A 88 -2.72 -1.07 -4.92
C THR A 88 -2.54 -2.17 -5.95
N LEU A 89 -2.03 -1.82 -7.12
CA LEU A 89 -1.65 -2.75 -8.18
C LEU A 89 -0.14 -2.67 -8.39
N ILE A 90 0.50 -3.82 -8.34
CA ILE A 90 1.93 -4.00 -8.63
C ILE A 90 2.04 -4.79 -9.93
N ASN A 91 2.66 -4.20 -10.95
CA ASN A 91 3.03 -4.93 -12.15
C ASN A 91 4.18 -5.89 -11.82
N MET A 92 3.93 -7.19 -12.04
CA MET A 92 4.88 -8.26 -11.73
C MET A 92 5.80 -8.54 -12.92
N GLU A 93 6.98 -9.09 -12.64
CA GLU A 93 7.87 -9.59 -13.68
C GLU A 93 7.22 -10.79 -14.41
N PRO A 94 7.37 -10.89 -15.74
CA PRO A 94 6.82 -12.00 -16.50
C PRO A 94 7.50 -13.32 -16.16
N THR A 95 6.76 -14.43 -16.28
CA THR A 95 7.27 -15.78 -16.04
C THR A 95 8.34 -16.16 -17.09
N ALA A 96 9.31 -17.00 -16.70
CA ALA A 96 10.35 -17.48 -17.60
C ALA A 96 9.76 -18.12 -18.87
N GLY A 97 10.26 -17.73 -20.05
CA GLY A 97 9.77 -18.20 -21.35
C GLY A 97 8.99 -17.15 -22.15
N PHE A 98 8.65 -16.01 -21.55
CA PHE A 98 8.06 -14.87 -22.24
C PHE A 98 9.09 -13.78 -22.48
N ALA A 99 9.24 -13.34 -23.74
CA ALA A 99 10.03 -12.17 -24.07
C ALA A 99 9.22 -10.91 -23.70
N SER A 100 9.47 -10.31 -22.54
CA SER A 100 9.18 -8.88 -22.43
C SER A 100 10.27 -8.10 -23.18
N ASN A 101 9.90 -7.03 -23.86
CA ASN A 101 10.85 -5.96 -24.17
C ASN A 101 10.84 -4.95 -23.00
N PRO A 102 11.86 -4.11 -22.87
CA PRO A 102 13.05 -4.37 -22.09
C PRO A 102 13.04 -3.53 -20.80
N ARG A 103 13.19 -4.16 -19.63
CA ARG A 103 13.47 -3.48 -18.34
C ARG A 103 12.57 -2.26 -18.06
N ALA A 104 11.25 -2.43 -18.09
CA ALA A 104 10.36 -1.45 -17.50
C ALA A 104 10.31 -1.70 -15.98
N TRP A 105 10.73 -0.72 -15.19
CA TRP A 105 10.64 -0.75 -13.73
C TRP A 105 9.25 -1.20 -13.28
N GLY A 106 9.19 -2.04 -12.24
CA GLY A 106 7.94 -2.45 -11.61
C GLY A 106 7.10 -1.21 -11.32
N ARG A 107 5.99 -1.08 -12.05
CA ARG A 107 5.05 0.02 -11.85
C ARG A 107 4.16 -0.36 -10.69
N PHE A 108 4.18 0.49 -9.66
CA PHE A 108 3.25 0.43 -8.55
C PHE A 108 2.34 1.63 -8.65
N ASP A 109 1.03 1.41 -8.60
CA ASP A 109 0.05 2.48 -8.54
C ASP A 109 -0.98 2.17 -7.46
N SER A 110 -1.41 3.20 -6.76
CA SER A 110 -2.43 3.11 -5.72
C SER A 110 -3.54 4.11 -6.01
N VAL A 111 -4.79 3.65 -5.93
CA VAL A 111 -5.99 4.45 -6.15
C VAL A 111 -6.94 4.24 -4.98
N ILE A 112 -7.55 5.33 -4.52
CA ILE A 112 -8.52 5.30 -3.44
C ILE A 112 -9.91 5.08 -4.05
N THR A 113 -10.66 4.09 -3.54
CA THR A 113 -12.00 3.80 -4.03
C THR A 113 -12.96 4.95 -3.75
N GLY A 114 -13.69 5.40 -4.77
CA GLY A 114 -14.86 6.27 -4.62
C GLY A 114 -16.18 5.49 -4.69
N PRO A 115 -17.32 6.16 -4.94
CA PRO A 115 -18.65 5.53 -4.99
C PRO A 115 -18.78 4.48 -6.10
N ASN A 116 -17.95 4.55 -7.15
CA ASN A 116 -17.90 3.55 -8.21
C ASN A 116 -16.70 2.59 -8.11
N GLY A 117 -15.96 2.59 -7.00
CA GLY A 117 -14.72 1.81 -6.84
C GLY A 117 -13.47 2.53 -7.34
N ALA A 118 -12.46 1.77 -7.74
CA ALA A 118 -11.17 2.25 -8.21
C ALA A 118 -10.85 1.72 -9.62
N CYS A 119 -10.12 2.52 -10.39
CA CYS A 119 -9.58 2.18 -11.71
C CYS A 119 -8.07 2.30 -11.67
N LEU A 120 -7.38 1.16 -11.63
CA LEU A 120 -5.93 1.12 -11.44
C LEU A 120 -5.22 1.06 -12.79
N PRO A 121 -4.32 1.99 -13.11
CA PRO A 121 -3.50 1.89 -14.31
C PRO A 121 -2.57 0.68 -14.20
N ALA A 122 -2.40 -0.03 -15.31
CA ALA A 122 -1.50 -1.16 -15.41
C ALA A 122 -0.97 -1.33 -16.84
N PHE A 123 0.15 -2.04 -16.99
CA PHE A 123 0.57 -2.53 -18.30
C PHE A 123 -0.24 -3.75 -18.75
N CYS A 124 -0.53 -3.83 -20.05
CA CYS A 124 -1.34 -4.90 -20.65
C CYS A 124 -0.94 -5.16 -22.10
N ASP A 125 -1.24 -6.35 -22.61
CA ASP A 125 -0.89 -6.76 -23.98
C ASP A 125 -2.13 -7.30 -24.71
N ASP A 126 -2.23 -7.02 -26.01
CA ASP A 126 -3.34 -7.41 -26.89
C ASP A 126 -3.13 -8.75 -27.58
N GLU A 127 -1.89 -9.25 -27.68
CA GLU A 127 -1.58 -10.53 -28.32
C GLU A 127 -1.49 -11.66 -27.29
N LYS A 128 -0.78 -11.44 -26.18
CA LYS A 128 -0.50 -12.43 -25.14
C LYS A 128 -1.04 -12.00 -23.79
N ALA A 129 -2.07 -12.70 -23.31
CA ALA A 129 -2.73 -12.39 -22.04
C ALA A 129 -1.76 -12.36 -20.84
N ASP A 130 -0.76 -13.23 -20.81
CA ASP A 130 0.22 -13.41 -19.73
C ASP A 130 1.52 -12.60 -19.92
N ALA A 131 1.60 -11.74 -20.94
CA ALA A 131 2.77 -10.87 -21.13
C ALA A 131 2.97 -9.89 -19.96
N TYR A 132 1.87 -9.48 -19.31
CA TYR A 132 1.88 -8.70 -18.08
C TYR A 132 0.99 -9.36 -17.04
N SER A 133 1.47 -9.40 -15.81
CA SER A 133 0.66 -9.80 -14.66
C SER A 133 0.63 -8.68 -13.62
N GLY A 134 -0.48 -8.61 -12.90
CA GLY A 134 -0.71 -7.64 -11.83
C GLY A 134 -1.01 -8.35 -10.53
N TYR A 135 -0.39 -7.89 -9.45
CA TYR A 135 -0.69 -8.28 -8.08
C TYR A 135 -1.46 -7.16 -7.40
N VAL A 136 -2.70 -7.44 -6.99
CA VAL A 136 -3.65 -6.43 -6.50
C VAL A 136 -3.93 -6.66 -5.02
N MET A 137 -3.82 -5.61 -4.21
CA MET A 137 -4.10 -5.59 -2.77
C MET A 137 -5.09 -4.47 -2.43
N ALA A 138 -5.79 -4.62 -1.31
CA ALA A 138 -6.71 -3.61 -0.79
C ALA A 138 -6.45 -3.36 0.70
N ASN A 139 -6.38 -2.08 1.08
CA ASN A 139 -6.17 -1.68 2.48
C ASN A 139 -7.11 -0.54 2.89
N LEU A 140 -7.79 -0.67 4.03
CA LEU A 140 -8.64 0.37 4.61
C LEU A 140 -8.11 0.76 5.99
N GLY A 141 -7.51 1.94 6.10
CA GLY A 141 -7.06 2.46 7.39
C GLY A 141 -5.99 1.61 8.09
N GLY A 142 -5.28 0.73 7.38
CA GLY A 142 -4.32 -0.24 7.93
C GLY A 142 -4.84 -1.69 7.95
N GLU A 143 -6.14 -1.91 7.80
CA GLU A 143 -6.76 -3.23 7.61
C GLU A 143 -6.53 -3.73 6.18
N GLU A 144 -5.95 -4.93 6.01
CA GLU A 144 -5.91 -5.62 4.71
C GLU A 144 -7.26 -6.31 4.46
N LEU A 145 -7.83 -6.15 3.27
CA LEU A 145 -9.12 -6.77 2.90
C LEU A 145 -8.90 -8.10 2.18
N ASP A 146 -9.85 -9.02 2.33
CA ASP A 146 -9.83 -10.31 1.67
C ASP A 146 -10.27 -10.23 0.21
N ALA A 147 -9.50 -10.88 -0.66
CA ALA A 147 -9.86 -11.13 -2.05
C ALA A 147 -10.80 -12.33 -2.16
N VAL A 148 -11.62 -12.35 -3.21
CA VAL A 148 -12.51 -13.49 -3.51
C VAL A 148 -11.69 -14.77 -3.77
N ALA A 149 -12.16 -15.91 -3.28
CA ALA A 149 -11.49 -17.19 -3.51
C ALA A 149 -11.34 -17.52 -5.01
N SER A 150 -10.22 -18.10 -5.42
CA SER A 150 -10.00 -18.53 -6.81
C SER A 150 -11.04 -19.54 -7.30
N ALA A 151 -11.58 -20.35 -6.37
CA ALA A 151 -12.64 -21.32 -6.63
C ALA A 151 -13.74 -21.19 -5.55
N PRO A 152 -14.68 -20.24 -5.71
CA PRO A 152 -15.77 -20.05 -4.76
C PRO A 152 -16.70 -21.28 -4.73
N LYS A 153 -16.94 -21.86 -3.55
CA LYS A 153 -17.75 -23.09 -3.41
C LYS A 153 -19.24 -22.91 -3.73
N LEU A 154 -19.79 -21.73 -3.41
CA LEU A 154 -21.23 -21.46 -3.50
C LEU A 154 -21.64 -20.84 -4.82
N ASN A 155 -20.90 -19.84 -5.29
CA ASN A 155 -21.25 -19.09 -6.50
C ASN A 155 -19.97 -18.59 -7.21
N PRO A 156 -19.65 -19.11 -8.41
CA PRO A 156 -18.45 -18.70 -9.15
C PRO A 156 -18.50 -17.23 -9.63
N ASN A 157 -19.70 -16.64 -9.77
CA ASN A 157 -19.86 -15.25 -10.21
C ASN A 157 -19.45 -14.22 -9.13
N VAL A 158 -19.09 -14.67 -7.94
CA VAL A 158 -18.69 -13.82 -6.81
C VAL A 158 -17.40 -13.06 -7.12
N ILE A 159 -16.51 -13.60 -7.96
CA ILE A 159 -15.29 -12.90 -8.41
C ILE A 159 -15.62 -11.60 -9.15
N GLY A 160 -16.82 -11.50 -9.73
CA GLY A 160 -17.30 -10.31 -10.42
C GLY A 160 -16.83 -10.19 -11.87
N VAL A 161 -16.27 -11.27 -12.43
CA VAL A 161 -15.82 -11.35 -13.83
C VAL A 161 -16.48 -12.56 -14.49
N PRO A 162 -17.15 -12.39 -15.64
CA PRO A 162 -17.80 -13.48 -16.33
C PRO A 162 -16.79 -14.44 -16.98
N GLN A 163 -17.18 -15.70 -17.11
CA GLN A 163 -16.51 -16.64 -18.02
C GLN A 163 -16.94 -16.34 -19.47
N PRO A 164 -16.08 -16.49 -20.49
CA PRO A 164 -14.72 -17.07 -20.47
C PRO A 164 -13.60 -16.09 -20.08
N TYR A 165 -13.90 -14.81 -19.89
CA TYR A 165 -12.87 -13.79 -19.69
C TYR A 165 -12.03 -14.06 -18.44
N LEU A 166 -12.66 -14.50 -17.34
CA LEU A 166 -11.95 -14.87 -16.11
C LEU A 166 -10.85 -15.93 -16.33
N ASN A 167 -11.06 -16.92 -17.21
CA ASN A 167 -10.04 -17.92 -17.54
C ASN A 167 -8.84 -17.29 -18.25
N LYS A 168 -9.07 -16.35 -19.18
CA LYS A 168 -8.01 -15.59 -19.85
C LYS A 168 -7.17 -14.78 -18.86
N LEU A 169 -7.81 -14.25 -17.82
CA LEU A 169 -7.15 -13.46 -16.77
C LEU A 169 -6.41 -14.33 -15.73
N ASN A 170 -6.57 -15.66 -15.74
CA ASN A 170 -5.90 -16.59 -14.81
C ASN A 170 -5.91 -16.08 -13.35
N TYR A 171 -7.10 -15.72 -12.86
CA TYR A 171 -7.27 -15.16 -11.52
C TYR A 171 -6.81 -16.16 -10.45
N ARG A 172 -5.89 -15.71 -9.59
CA ARG A 172 -5.39 -16.50 -8.47
C ARG A 172 -5.34 -15.64 -7.22
N ARG A 173 -6.16 -15.97 -6.23
CA ARG A 173 -5.97 -15.47 -4.87
C ARG A 173 -4.65 -16.00 -4.31
N THR A 174 -4.05 -15.26 -3.40
CA THR A 174 -2.79 -15.59 -2.75
C THR A 174 -2.73 -16.96 -2.06
N ASP A 175 -3.87 -17.50 -1.62
CA ASP A 175 -3.96 -18.85 -1.01
C ASP A 175 -4.27 -19.96 -2.03
N HIS A 176 -4.18 -19.68 -3.33
CA HIS A 176 -4.54 -20.63 -4.39
C HIS A 176 -3.69 -21.91 -4.35
N ASP A 177 -2.38 -21.77 -4.16
CA ASP A 177 -1.43 -22.89 -4.15
C ASP A 177 -1.08 -23.36 -2.72
N ASP A 178 -1.04 -22.44 -1.74
CA ASP A 178 -0.85 -22.77 -0.32
C ASP A 178 -1.95 -22.11 0.54
N PRO A 179 -2.87 -22.91 1.14
CA PRO A 179 -3.95 -22.40 1.99
C PRO A 179 -3.48 -21.59 3.22
N ARG A 180 -2.20 -21.64 3.57
CA ARG A 180 -1.60 -20.93 4.71
C ARG A 180 -1.20 -19.49 4.38
N ILE A 181 -1.15 -19.13 3.11
CA ILE A 181 -0.83 -17.74 2.69
C ILE A 181 -2.05 -16.86 2.96
N LYS A 182 -1.82 -15.57 3.23
CA LYS A 182 -2.89 -14.57 3.42
C LYS A 182 -3.90 -14.64 2.28
N LYS A 183 -5.15 -14.27 2.51
CA LYS A 183 -6.20 -14.20 1.47
C LYS A 183 -6.40 -12.77 0.94
N THR A 184 -5.45 -11.87 1.25
CA THR A 184 -5.63 -10.42 1.15
C THR A 184 -5.22 -9.81 -0.19
N ALA A 185 -4.87 -10.65 -1.17
CA ALA A 185 -4.48 -10.20 -2.49
C ALA A 185 -4.83 -11.23 -3.56
N PHE A 186 -4.77 -10.81 -4.81
CA PHE A 186 -4.86 -11.73 -5.94
C PHE A 186 -3.92 -11.31 -7.07
N SER A 187 -3.53 -12.27 -7.89
CA SER A 187 -2.81 -12.05 -9.14
C SER A 187 -3.70 -12.32 -10.35
N ILE A 188 -3.53 -11.53 -11.40
CA ILE A 188 -4.17 -11.71 -12.70
C ILE A 188 -3.18 -11.48 -13.83
N ASN A 189 -3.43 -12.13 -14.96
CA ASN A 189 -2.94 -11.76 -16.26
C ASN A 189 -3.68 -10.51 -16.74
N ILE A 190 -2.98 -9.49 -17.21
CA ILE A 190 -3.57 -8.22 -17.66
C ILE A 190 -3.67 -8.24 -19.18
N ALA A 191 -4.68 -8.94 -19.68
CA ALA A 191 -4.98 -8.99 -21.10
C ALA A 191 -5.75 -7.73 -21.54
N LYS A 192 -5.29 -7.06 -22.61
CA LYS A 192 -6.06 -5.97 -23.22
C LYS A 192 -7.36 -6.54 -23.80
N PRO A 193 -8.52 -5.92 -23.53
CA PRO A 193 -9.80 -6.45 -24.02
C PRO A 193 -9.88 -6.37 -25.54
N SER A 194 -10.35 -7.45 -26.17
CA SER A 194 -10.53 -7.52 -27.62
C SER A 194 -11.81 -6.79 -28.04
N PRO A 195 -11.76 -5.92 -29.07
CA PRO A 195 -12.95 -5.27 -29.61
C PRO A 195 -14.02 -6.24 -30.13
N ASN A 196 -13.60 -7.46 -30.49
CA ASN A 196 -14.47 -8.48 -31.09
C ASN A 196 -15.11 -9.41 -30.06
N ALA A 197 -14.72 -9.33 -28.78
CA ALA A 197 -15.25 -10.16 -27.70
C ALA A 197 -16.21 -9.33 -26.84
N ALA A 198 -17.51 -9.55 -27.00
CA ALA A 198 -18.55 -8.76 -26.31
C ALA A 198 -18.45 -8.87 -24.78
N GLU A 199 -18.01 -10.02 -24.27
CA GLU A 199 -17.76 -10.28 -22.86
C GLU A 199 -16.58 -9.48 -22.26
N GLU A 200 -15.65 -9.00 -23.08
CA GLU A 200 -14.48 -8.21 -22.63
C GLU A 200 -14.72 -6.69 -22.71
N ALA A 201 -15.79 -6.26 -23.40
CA ALA A 201 -16.01 -4.86 -23.75
C ALA A 201 -16.33 -3.94 -22.55
N ASN A 202 -16.91 -4.50 -21.49
CA ASN A 202 -17.44 -3.74 -20.35
C ASN A 202 -16.62 -3.91 -19.06
N GLY A 203 -15.38 -4.42 -19.15
CA GLY A 203 -14.51 -4.66 -18.01
C GLY A 203 -14.28 -6.16 -17.73
N PRO A 204 -13.50 -6.51 -16.69
CA PRO A 204 -12.94 -5.64 -15.65
C PRO A 204 -11.69 -4.85 -16.08
N ILE A 205 -11.13 -5.16 -17.24
CA ILE A 205 -10.00 -4.42 -17.81
C ILE A 205 -10.53 -3.50 -18.92
N TYR A 206 -10.11 -2.23 -18.89
CA TYR A 206 -10.46 -1.22 -19.87
C TYR A 206 -9.21 -0.77 -20.63
N PRO A 207 -9.30 -0.49 -21.95
CA PRO A 207 -8.21 0.15 -22.69
C PRO A 207 -7.84 1.52 -22.08
N PHE A 208 -6.59 1.93 -22.26
CA PHE A 208 -6.09 3.21 -21.75
C PHE A 208 -6.89 4.43 -22.22
N GLU A 209 -7.50 4.37 -23.41
CA GLU A 209 -8.31 5.45 -23.97
C GLU A 209 -9.69 5.58 -23.27
N LYS A 210 -10.09 4.54 -22.52
CA LYS A 210 -11.43 4.39 -21.93
C LYS A 210 -11.47 4.57 -20.42
N LEU A 211 -10.63 5.48 -19.88
CA LEU A 211 -10.60 5.76 -18.45
C LEU A 211 -11.97 6.15 -17.89
N LYS A 212 -12.66 7.08 -18.56
CA LYS A 212 -13.96 7.58 -18.10
C LYS A 212 -15.00 6.46 -17.98
N GLU A 213 -15.01 5.54 -18.95
CA GLU A 213 -15.86 4.34 -18.91
C GLU A 213 -15.51 3.45 -17.71
N CYS A 214 -14.24 3.33 -17.34
CA CYS A 214 -13.84 2.62 -16.13
C CYS A 214 -14.34 3.33 -14.87
N GLU A 215 -14.11 4.63 -14.72
CA GLU A 215 -14.45 5.38 -13.50
C GLU A 215 -15.96 5.41 -13.25
N GLU A 216 -16.74 5.61 -14.31
CA GLU A 216 -18.21 5.68 -14.29
C GLU A 216 -18.89 4.31 -14.45
N ALA A 217 -18.11 3.22 -14.59
CA ALA A 217 -18.63 1.87 -14.79
C ALA A 217 -19.71 1.52 -13.75
N PRO A 218 -20.94 1.14 -14.16
CA PRO A 218 -22.01 0.81 -13.24
C PRO A 218 -21.70 -0.44 -12.40
N PHE A 219 -22.44 -0.65 -11.32
CA PHE A 219 -22.20 -1.80 -10.42
C PHE A 219 -22.31 -3.16 -11.15
N ASN A 220 -23.19 -3.28 -12.15
CA ASN A 220 -23.39 -4.51 -12.91
C ASN A 220 -22.27 -4.79 -13.94
N ALA A 221 -21.40 -3.81 -14.20
CA ALA A 221 -20.22 -4.04 -15.04
C ALA A 221 -19.23 -4.97 -14.32
N PRO A 222 -18.52 -5.85 -15.03
CA PRO A 222 -17.51 -6.71 -14.44
C PRO A 222 -16.42 -5.93 -13.69
N HIS A 223 -16.10 -6.37 -12.47
CA HIS A 223 -15.09 -5.76 -11.61
C HIS A 223 -14.57 -6.78 -10.60
N PHE A 224 -13.30 -6.67 -10.21
CA PHE A 224 -12.77 -7.47 -9.11
C PHE A 224 -13.26 -6.94 -7.76
N ARG A 225 -13.32 -7.84 -6.78
CA ARG A 225 -13.93 -7.55 -5.48
C ARG A 225 -13.00 -7.88 -4.32
N PHE A 226 -13.02 -7.01 -3.34
CA PHE A 226 -12.48 -7.24 -2.00
C PHE A 226 -13.60 -7.12 -0.97
N SER A 227 -13.51 -7.87 0.12
CA SER A 227 -14.40 -7.76 1.27
C SER A 227 -13.60 -7.56 2.54
N ARG A 228 -14.14 -6.80 3.49
CA ARG A 228 -13.59 -6.79 4.85
C ARG A 228 -13.77 -8.17 5.48
N VAL A 229 -12.80 -8.57 6.29
CA VAL A 229 -12.84 -9.84 7.01
C VAL A 229 -13.88 -9.71 8.13
N GLU A 230 -14.99 -10.43 8.04
CA GLU A 230 -15.89 -10.63 9.18
C GLU A 230 -15.27 -11.69 10.11
N GLY A 231 -14.29 -11.25 10.90
CA GLY A 231 -13.64 -12.05 11.92
C GLY A 231 -12.78 -11.14 12.78
N ASP A 232 -13.06 -11.09 14.09
CA ASP A 232 -12.34 -10.23 15.04
C ASP A 232 -10.88 -10.67 15.26
N ARG A 233 -10.40 -11.71 14.56
CA ARG A 233 -9.09 -12.34 14.80
C ARG A 233 -8.40 -12.70 13.49
N TYR A 234 -7.16 -12.25 13.35
CA TYR A 234 -6.25 -12.61 12.28
C TYR A 234 -4.96 -13.18 12.88
N ASP A 235 -4.54 -14.37 12.44
CA ASP A 235 -3.36 -15.07 12.92
C ASP A 235 -2.37 -15.31 11.77
N TYR A 236 -1.09 -14.97 11.94
CA TYR A 236 -0.07 -15.16 10.89
C TYR A 236 1.25 -15.68 11.44
N ASN A 237 1.95 -16.50 10.65
CA ASN A 237 3.23 -17.12 10.97
C ASN A 237 3.25 -17.85 12.32
N THR A 238 2.10 -18.43 12.68
CA THR A 238 1.94 -19.25 13.88
C THR A 238 2.17 -20.70 13.51
N VAL A 239 2.96 -21.43 14.30
CA VAL A 239 3.03 -22.90 14.21
C VAL A 239 1.60 -23.46 14.34
N PRO A 240 1.14 -24.30 13.39
CA PRO A 240 -0.20 -24.85 13.44
C PRO A 240 -0.45 -25.60 14.74
N PHE A 241 -1.54 -25.26 15.41
CA PHE A 241 -2.03 -25.98 16.58
C PHE A 241 -3.55 -25.91 16.55
N ASN A 242 -4.19 -27.07 16.58
CA ASN A 242 -5.64 -27.16 16.69
C ASN A 242 -6.01 -27.13 18.18
N GLU A 243 -6.64 -26.04 18.62
CA GLU A 243 -7.10 -25.89 20.01
C GLU A 243 -8.16 -26.93 20.40
N ASP A 244 -8.78 -27.58 19.41
CA ASP A 244 -9.77 -28.65 19.59
C ASP A 244 -9.13 -30.03 19.76
N ASP A 245 -7.86 -30.15 19.38
CA ASP A 245 -7.10 -31.39 19.44
C ASP A 245 -5.70 -31.12 20.04
N PRO A 246 -5.55 -31.21 21.37
CA PRO A 246 -4.25 -31.04 22.04
C PRO A 246 -3.15 -31.96 21.51
N MET A 247 -3.49 -33.08 20.87
CA MET A 247 -2.51 -34.00 20.26
C MET A 247 -1.91 -33.45 18.96
N SER A 248 -2.51 -32.40 18.38
CA SER A 248 -1.96 -31.67 17.22
C SER A 248 -0.73 -30.83 17.57
N TRP A 249 -0.34 -30.78 18.85
CA TRP A 249 0.84 -30.07 19.32
C TRP A 249 2.13 -30.64 18.71
N THR A 250 3.05 -29.74 18.35
CA THR A 250 4.36 -30.08 17.78
C THR A 250 5.49 -29.45 18.58
N GLU A 251 6.62 -30.16 18.67
CA GLU A 251 7.88 -29.68 19.25
C GLU A 251 8.52 -28.60 18.36
N ASP A 252 8.00 -27.38 18.43
CA ASP A 252 8.53 -26.23 17.70
C ASP A 252 8.86 -25.07 18.64
N TYR A 253 10.04 -24.48 18.45
CA TYR A 253 10.53 -23.33 19.20
C TYR A 253 9.65 -22.09 19.02
N LEU A 254 8.95 -21.98 17.89
CA LEU A 254 8.05 -20.90 17.55
C LEU A 254 6.58 -21.22 17.87
N SER A 255 6.32 -22.30 18.62
CA SER A 255 4.95 -22.64 19.01
C SER A 255 4.34 -21.58 19.91
N TRP A 256 3.07 -21.24 19.64
CA TRP A 256 2.30 -20.32 20.49
C TRP A 256 2.11 -20.90 21.89
N TRP A 257 1.95 -22.23 21.97
CA TRP A 257 1.81 -23.02 23.18
C TRP A 257 3.07 -23.86 23.39
N PRO A 258 4.04 -23.40 24.18
CA PRO A 258 5.33 -24.08 24.28
C PRO A 258 5.26 -25.40 25.05
N LYS A 259 4.20 -25.64 25.83
CA LYS A 259 4.01 -26.85 26.63
C LYS A 259 2.67 -27.52 26.26
N PRO A 260 2.64 -28.84 26.05
CA PRO A 260 1.40 -29.56 25.70
C PRO A 260 0.47 -29.79 26.91
N THR A 261 0.92 -29.48 28.13
CA THR A 261 0.17 -29.70 29.38
C THR A 261 -0.09 -28.43 30.17
N GLU A 262 0.39 -27.26 29.73
CA GLU A 262 0.21 -26.00 30.45
C GLU A 262 0.02 -24.87 29.43
N TYR A 263 -1.24 -24.59 29.11
CA TYR A 263 -1.61 -23.59 28.14
C TYR A 263 -1.78 -22.24 28.83
N ARG A 264 -0.79 -21.36 28.64
CA ARG A 264 -0.79 -20.00 29.20
C ARG A 264 -1.25 -18.98 28.16
N ALA A 265 -2.42 -18.39 28.36
CA ALA A 265 -2.99 -17.34 27.51
C ALA A 265 -2.70 -15.96 28.10
N CYS A 266 -2.30 -14.99 27.26
CA CYS A 266 -1.99 -13.63 27.68
C CYS A 266 -2.70 -12.60 26.79
N TYR A 267 -3.36 -11.64 27.43
CA TYR A 267 -4.02 -10.51 26.77
C TYR A 267 -3.53 -9.20 27.37
N ILE A 268 -3.36 -8.18 26.54
CA ILE A 268 -3.13 -6.80 26.98
C ILE A 268 -4.32 -5.94 26.60
N LYS A 269 -4.80 -5.13 27.54
CA LYS A 269 -5.93 -4.22 27.28
C LYS A 269 -5.44 -2.88 26.77
N VAL A 270 -5.92 -2.50 25.59
CA VAL A 270 -5.55 -1.24 24.92
C VAL A 270 -6.80 -0.41 24.71
N LYS A 271 -6.78 0.83 25.20
CA LYS A 271 -7.82 1.83 24.96
C LYS A 271 -7.43 2.69 23.76
N ILE A 272 -8.40 3.00 22.92
CA ILE A 272 -8.24 3.76 21.70
C ILE A 272 -9.23 4.93 21.74
N ASN A 273 -8.70 6.14 21.78
CA ASN A 273 -9.44 7.38 21.66
C ASN A 273 -9.49 7.75 20.17
N GLY A 274 -10.64 7.58 19.53
CA GLY A 274 -10.81 7.83 18.10
C GLY A 274 -12.25 7.61 17.63
N PRO A 275 -12.64 8.18 16.47
CA PRO A 275 -14.01 8.15 15.96
C PRO A 275 -14.43 6.77 15.41
N HIS A 276 -13.47 5.97 14.98
CA HIS A 276 -13.69 4.67 14.36
C HIS A 276 -13.03 3.54 15.16
N GLU A 277 -13.65 2.36 15.10
CA GLU A 277 -13.01 1.12 15.54
C GLU A 277 -11.87 0.80 14.58
N ILE A 278 -10.74 0.37 15.12
CA ILE A 278 -9.55 0.05 14.35
C ILE A 278 -9.04 -1.33 14.75
N ASN A 279 -8.26 -1.94 13.87
CA ASN A 279 -7.54 -3.16 14.21
C ASN A 279 -6.27 -2.80 14.99
N VAL A 280 -5.93 -3.61 15.99
CA VAL A 280 -4.65 -3.51 16.70
C VAL A 280 -3.92 -4.82 16.51
N ARG A 281 -2.66 -4.72 16.09
CA ARG A 281 -1.79 -5.86 15.82
C ARG A 281 -0.85 -6.10 16.98
N SER A 282 -0.72 -7.35 17.42
CA SER A 282 0.42 -7.82 18.21
C SER A 282 1.42 -8.49 17.27
N ARG A 283 2.69 -8.07 17.36
CA ARG A 283 3.82 -8.72 16.70
C ARG A 283 4.71 -9.34 17.76
N ASN A 284 4.86 -10.67 17.69
CA ASN A 284 5.48 -11.45 18.75
C ASN A 284 6.77 -12.07 18.23
N MET A 285 7.89 -11.77 18.87
CA MET A 285 9.21 -12.28 18.50
C MET A 285 9.90 -12.91 19.71
N GLY A 286 10.79 -13.87 19.49
CA GLY A 286 11.65 -14.37 20.56
C GLY A 286 12.60 -13.28 21.04
N GLY A 287 12.74 -13.17 22.36
CA GLY A 287 13.48 -12.07 22.98
C GLY A 287 14.78 -12.51 23.64
N THR A 288 14.79 -13.59 24.42
CA THR A 288 15.96 -13.98 25.23
C THR A 288 16.47 -15.39 24.98
N HIS A 289 15.67 -16.28 24.39
CA HIS A 289 16.10 -17.65 24.12
C HIS A 289 16.95 -17.73 22.83
N PRO A 290 18.17 -18.33 22.85
CA PRO A 290 19.08 -18.35 21.70
C PRO A 290 18.47 -18.88 20.40
N ARG A 291 17.50 -19.79 20.51
CA ARG A 291 16.81 -20.41 19.37
C ARG A 291 15.70 -19.54 18.77
N THR A 292 15.16 -18.58 19.51
CA THR A 292 14.00 -17.76 19.09
C THR A 292 14.33 -16.29 18.96
N VAL A 293 15.47 -15.80 19.49
CA VAL A 293 15.88 -14.39 19.40
C VAL A 293 15.77 -13.88 17.97
N GLY A 294 14.96 -12.84 17.77
CA GLY A 294 14.78 -12.20 16.47
C GLY A 294 13.85 -12.95 15.50
N GLN A 295 13.37 -14.15 15.86
CA GLN A 295 12.41 -14.92 15.08
C GLN A 295 10.98 -14.54 15.44
N LEU A 296 10.08 -14.62 14.47
CA LEU A 296 8.68 -14.24 14.61
C LEU A 296 7.83 -15.45 15.06
N TYR A 297 7.30 -15.40 16.29
CA TYR A 297 6.29 -16.37 16.78
C TYR A 297 4.96 -16.27 16.05
N GLY A 298 4.61 -15.04 15.67
CA GLY A 298 3.40 -14.76 14.91
C GLY A 298 2.87 -13.35 15.10
N LEU A 299 1.90 -13.00 14.24
CA LEU A 299 1.12 -11.78 14.33
C LEU A 299 -0.32 -12.13 14.73
N ARG A 300 -0.93 -11.33 15.60
CA ARG A 300 -2.35 -11.43 15.94
C ARG A 300 -3.00 -10.06 15.77
N ASP A 301 -4.02 -9.94 14.94
CA ASP A 301 -4.81 -8.70 14.87
C ASP A 301 -6.15 -8.90 15.56
N THR A 302 -6.60 -7.87 16.27
CA THR A 302 -7.92 -7.85 16.89
C THR A 302 -8.57 -6.49 16.70
N ARG A 303 -9.85 -6.49 16.32
CA ARG A 303 -10.63 -5.27 16.15
C ARG A 303 -11.01 -4.68 17.51
N SER A 304 -10.94 -3.36 17.64
CA SER A 304 -11.43 -2.68 18.83
C SER A 304 -12.95 -2.66 18.89
N ILE A 305 -13.48 -2.81 20.10
CA ILE A 305 -14.90 -2.78 20.40
C ILE A 305 -15.23 -1.37 20.88
N ARG A 306 -16.18 -0.71 20.20
CA ARG A 306 -16.65 0.62 20.60
C ARG A 306 -17.32 0.60 21.97
N ASP A 307 -17.05 1.62 22.76
CA ASP A 307 -17.71 1.82 24.04
C ASP A 307 -19.20 2.13 23.83
N ARG A 308 -20.05 1.56 24.68
CA ARG A 308 -21.51 1.73 24.57
C ARG A 308 -21.99 3.14 24.89
N VAL A 309 -21.23 3.88 25.69
CA VAL A 309 -21.58 5.22 26.17
C VAL A 309 -20.77 6.28 25.43
N GLN A 310 -19.47 6.04 25.21
CA GLN A 310 -18.56 7.01 24.59
C GLN A 310 -18.28 6.63 23.13
N SER A 311 -18.94 7.30 22.19
CA SER A 311 -18.80 7.00 20.76
C SER A 311 -17.39 7.21 20.20
N SER A 312 -16.57 8.05 20.85
CA SER A 312 -15.17 8.33 20.49
C SER A 312 -14.14 7.44 21.21
N VAL A 313 -14.60 6.40 21.91
CA VAL A 313 -13.72 5.46 22.61
C VAL A 313 -14.00 4.05 22.13
N SER A 314 -12.94 3.30 21.90
CA SER A 314 -13.00 1.85 21.74
C SER A 314 -11.89 1.20 22.55
N ALA A 315 -12.02 -0.09 22.83
CA ALA A 315 -11.00 -0.85 23.54
C ALA A 315 -10.83 -2.23 22.91
N VAL A 316 -9.64 -2.79 23.04
CA VAL A 316 -9.31 -4.12 22.54
C VAL A 316 -8.55 -4.90 23.60
N CYS A 317 -8.89 -6.18 23.72
CA CYS A 317 -8.10 -7.15 24.46
C CYS A 317 -7.26 -7.93 23.45
N LEU A 318 -6.01 -7.54 23.33
CA LEU A 318 -5.12 -8.02 22.29
C LEU A 318 -4.35 -9.25 22.79
N GLU A 319 -4.48 -10.36 22.07
CA GLU A 319 -3.74 -11.59 22.38
C GLU A 319 -2.26 -11.42 22.00
N PHE A 320 -1.36 -11.88 22.87
CA PHE A 320 0.07 -11.92 22.60
C PHE A 320 0.71 -13.19 23.18
N LYS A 321 1.88 -13.56 22.67
CA LYS A 321 2.60 -14.75 23.12
C LYS A 321 3.16 -14.52 24.51
N CYS A 322 2.69 -15.30 25.49
CA CYS A 322 3.23 -15.28 26.84
C CYS A 322 4.73 -15.62 26.88
N SER A 323 5.46 -14.96 27.78
CA SER A 323 6.80 -15.38 28.19
C SER A 323 6.73 -16.63 29.06
N GLY A 324 7.79 -17.45 29.02
CA GLY A 324 7.86 -18.68 29.82
C GLY A 324 8.92 -19.65 29.32
N MET A 325 8.93 -20.85 29.90
CA MET A 325 9.77 -21.95 29.41
C MET A 325 9.28 -22.41 28.05
N LEU A 326 10.21 -22.68 27.14
CA LEU A 326 9.92 -23.37 25.87
C LEU A 326 9.85 -24.88 26.09
N TYR A 327 9.58 -25.64 25.03
CA TYR A 327 9.40 -27.10 25.11
C TYR A 327 10.66 -27.84 25.59
N ASP A 328 11.85 -27.30 25.30
CA ASP A 328 13.14 -27.85 25.73
C ASP A 328 13.40 -27.65 27.24
N GLN A 329 12.63 -26.79 27.89
CA GLN A 329 12.78 -26.43 29.31
C GLN A 329 14.19 -25.98 29.71
N ASP A 330 15.02 -25.54 28.77
CA ASP A 330 16.41 -25.15 29.03
C ASP A 330 16.48 -23.80 29.77
N ARG A 331 15.67 -22.84 29.32
CA ARG A 331 15.58 -21.50 29.91
C ARG A 331 14.28 -20.81 29.56
N VAL A 332 14.01 -19.72 30.28
CA VAL A 332 12.87 -18.85 30.00
C VAL A 332 13.14 -18.01 28.75
N ASP A 333 12.19 -18.04 27.81
CA ASP A 333 12.10 -17.03 26.76
C ASP A 333 11.19 -15.89 27.21
N ARG A 334 11.73 -14.67 27.24
CA ARG A 334 10.95 -13.45 27.40
C ARG A 334 10.56 -12.96 26.02
N THR A 335 9.31 -13.17 25.65
CA THR A 335 8.78 -12.78 24.34
C THR A 335 8.86 -11.26 24.17
N LEU A 336 9.42 -10.80 23.06
CA LEU A 336 9.34 -9.42 22.62
C LEU A 336 8.01 -9.18 21.90
N VAL A 337 7.15 -8.37 22.50
CA VAL A 337 5.81 -8.06 21.99
C VAL A 337 5.78 -6.60 21.55
N LYS A 338 5.27 -6.38 20.35
CA LYS A 338 5.03 -5.05 19.80
C LYS A 338 3.54 -4.87 19.47
N VAL A 339 2.93 -3.85 20.06
CA VAL A 339 1.52 -3.47 19.90
C VAL A 339 1.44 -2.31 18.91
N ILE A 340 0.72 -2.53 17.81
CA ILE A 340 0.67 -1.62 16.65
C ILE A 340 -0.79 -1.37 16.26
N PRO A 341 -1.39 -0.23 16.64
CA PRO A 341 -2.68 0.19 16.09
C PRO A 341 -2.58 0.37 14.57
N GLN A 342 -3.46 -0.29 13.82
CA GLN A 342 -3.59 -0.15 12.38
C GLN A 342 -4.41 1.13 12.11
N GLY A 343 -3.75 2.28 12.21
CA GLY A 343 -4.36 3.60 12.05
C GLY A 343 -3.34 4.72 12.27
N SER A 344 -3.74 5.97 12.03
CA SER A 344 -2.89 7.14 12.32
C SER A 344 -2.94 7.48 13.80
N CYS A 345 -2.33 6.62 14.62
CA CYS A 345 -2.41 6.67 16.08
C CYS A 345 -1.10 7.08 16.73
N LYS A 346 -1.21 7.70 17.91
CA LYS A 346 -0.08 8.01 18.78
C LYS A 346 -0.38 7.54 20.20
N ARG A 347 0.60 6.92 20.84
CA ARG A 347 0.57 6.49 22.23
C ARG A 347 0.47 7.73 23.10
N GLU A 348 -0.61 7.81 23.85
CA GLU A 348 -0.90 8.90 24.78
C GLU A 348 -0.32 8.59 26.16
N SER A 349 -0.55 7.37 26.67
CA SER A 349 -0.05 6.96 27.97
C SER A 349 0.15 5.45 28.08
N VAL A 350 0.97 5.08 29.07
CA VAL A 350 1.24 3.71 29.50
C VAL A 350 0.92 3.64 30.99
N ASN A 351 0.29 2.56 31.44
CA ASN A 351 0.00 2.32 32.85
C ASN A 351 1.29 2.43 33.69
N SER A 352 1.25 3.19 34.79
CA SER A 352 2.43 3.47 35.62
C SER A 352 3.03 2.21 36.24
N MET A 353 2.20 1.25 36.67
CA MET A 353 2.67 -0.02 37.21
C MET A 353 3.32 -0.88 36.11
N LEU A 354 2.81 -0.84 34.87
CA LEU A 354 3.46 -1.51 33.74
C LEU A 354 4.83 -0.91 33.48
N GLN A 355 4.90 0.41 33.44
CA GLN A 355 6.14 1.13 33.19
C GLN A 355 7.20 0.82 34.26
N GLU A 356 6.81 0.85 35.54
CA GLU A 356 7.69 0.52 36.67
C GLU A 356 8.17 -0.94 36.60
N TYR A 357 7.26 -1.88 36.32
CA TYR A 357 7.62 -3.28 36.14
C TYR A 357 8.68 -3.45 35.03
N LEU A 358 8.45 -2.85 33.86
CA LEU A 358 9.36 -2.98 32.73
C LEU A 358 10.74 -2.38 33.01
N VAL A 359 10.81 -1.24 33.70
CA VAL A 359 12.08 -0.60 34.09
C VAL A 359 12.88 -1.47 35.06
N ASN A 360 12.20 -2.13 35.99
CA ASN A 360 12.84 -2.98 37.01
C ASN A 360 13.27 -4.37 36.47
N HIS A 361 12.79 -4.78 35.29
CA HIS A 361 13.04 -6.12 34.74
C HIS A 361 13.80 -6.08 33.41
N LEU A 362 15.11 -5.81 33.47
CA LEU A 362 16.03 -5.80 32.31
C LEU A 362 16.05 -7.14 31.54
N PRO A 363 16.28 -7.13 30.21
CA PRO A 363 16.62 -5.97 29.37
C PRO A 363 15.39 -5.12 28.97
N LEU A 364 15.61 -3.84 28.69
CA LEU A 364 14.56 -2.93 28.25
C LEU A 364 14.31 -3.08 26.75
N ALA A 365 13.04 -3.05 26.36
CA ALA A 365 12.65 -2.89 24.96
C ALA A 365 12.70 -1.40 24.57
N VAL A 366 13.24 -1.12 23.38
CA VAL A 366 13.34 0.26 22.86
C VAL A 366 11.94 0.75 22.48
N ASN A 367 11.55 1.92 22.98
CA ASN A 367 10.21 2.52 22.82
C ASN A 367 10.27 3.96 22.26
N ASN A 368 11.09 4.16 21.23
CA ASN A 368 11.30 5.48 20.64
C ASN A 368 10.14 5.94 19.76
N ASP A 369 9.40 5.00 19.19
CA ASP A 369 8.24 5.30 18.34
C ASP A 369 6.98 5.47 19.19
N THR A 370 6.19 6.49 18.87
CA THR A 370 4.90 6.76 19.52
C THR A 370 3.74 6.11 18.78
N SER A 371 3.93 5.66 17.54
CA SER A 371 2.90 4.95 16.77
C SER A 371 2.69 3.50 17.23
N GLU A 372 3.60 2.98 18.06
CA GLU A 372 3.62 1.60 18.55
C GLU A 372 4.11 1.54 20.00
N PHE A 373 3.97 0.36 20.63
CA PHE A 373 4.53 0.09 21.95
C PHE A 373 5.22 -1.27 21.95
N THR A 374 6.45 -1.34 22.44
CA THR A 374 7.25 -2.57 22.49
C THR A 374 7.56 -2.92 23.94
N MET A 375 7.40 -4.18 24.33
CA MET A 375 7.73 -4.67 25.68
C MET A 375 8.26 -6.09 25.62
N LEU A 376 9.03 -6.49 26.65
CA LEU A 376 9.18 -7.90 26.95
C LEU A 376 8.00 -8.33 27.81
N ALA A 377 7.28 -9.36 27.37
CA ALA A 377 6.11 -9.86 28.07
C ALA A 377 6.46 -10.25 29.53
N PRO A 378 5.69 -9.78 30.52
CA PRO A 378 5.91 -10.12 31.93
C PRO A 378 5.85 -11.63 32.20
N LEU A 379 6.60 -12.07 33.20
CA LEU A 379 6.61 -13.47 33.64
C LEU A 379 5.64 -13.74 34.79
N ASP A 380 5.30 -12.71 35.57
CA ASP A 380 4.45 -12.87 36.74
C ASP A 380 2.96 -13.09 36.35
N PRO A 381 2.19 -13.76 37.21
CA PRO A 381 0.75 -13.97 37.00
C PRO A 381 -0.11 -12.78 37.49
N LEU A 382 0.48 -11.75 38.12
CA LEU A 382 -0.22 -10.62 38.72
C LEU A 382 -0.44 -9.46 37.75
N GLY A 383 -0.32 -9.72 36.44
CA GLY A 383 -0.30 -8.65 35.45
C GLY A 383 -1.59 -7.85 35.27
N HIS A 384 -2.69 -8.29 35.86
CA HIS A 384 -3.97 -7.58 35.80
C HIS A 384 -3.86 -6.16 36.39
N ASN A 385 -2.99 -5.97 37.38
CA ASN A 385 -2.73 -4.65 38.00
C ASN A 385 -2.16 -3.63 37.01
N TYR A 386 -1.49 -4.11 35.97
CA TYR A 386 -0.90 -3.29 34.93
C TYR A 386 -1.53 -3.53 33.54
N GLY A 387 -2.76 -4.08 33.52
CA GLY A 387 -3.60 -4.25 32.33
C GLY A 387 -3.22 -5.43 31.42
N ILE A 388 -2.53 -6.43 31.96
CA ILE A 388 -2.16 -7.67 31.28
C ILE A 388 -2.82 -8.87 31.98
N TYR A 389 -3.68 -9.59 31.27
CA TYR A 389 -4.48 -10.67 31.83
C TYR A 389 -3.90 -12.00 31.39
N THR A 390 -3.47 -12.77 32.38
CA THR A 390 -2.82 -14.06 32.16
C THR A 390 -3.57 -15.17 32.87
N VAL A 391 -3.79 -16.27 32.16
CA VAL A 391 -4.40 -17.50 32.72
C VAL A 391 -3.63 -18.70 32.19
N THR A 392 -3.36 -19.67 33.06
CA THR A 392 -2.81 -20.96 32.69
C THR A 392 -3.84 -22.04 32.99
N ASP A 393 -4.11 -22.91 32.02
CA ASP A 393 -5.02 -24.04 32.17
C ASP A 393 -4.47 -25.30 31.46
N GLN A 394 -5.09 -26.45 31.69
CA GLN A 394 -4.84 -27.69 30.96
C GLN A 394 -5.56 -27.71 29.60
N ASP A 395 -6.59 -26.88 29.41
CA ASP A 395 -7.29 -26.70 28.15
C ASP A 395 -7.00 -25.31 27.53
N PRO A 396 -6.47 -25.22 26.29
CA PRO A 396 -6.16 -23.94 25.64
C PRO A 396 -7.40 -23.04 25.47
N ARG A 397 -8.58 -23.60 25.21
CA ARG A 397 -9.81 -22.82 25.04
C ARG A 397 -10.25 -22.19 26.34
N THR A 398 -10.31 -22.97 27.41
CA THR A 398 -10.62 -22.49 28.75
C THR A 398 -9.64 -21.39 29.19
N ALA A 399 -8.33 -21.58 28.99
CA ALA A 399 -7.33 -20.54 29.29
C ALA A 399 -7.61 -19.23 28.55
N LYS A 400 -7.91 -19.31 27.24
CA LYS A 400 -8.22 -18.15 26.40
C LYS A 400 -9.50 -17.44 26.82
N GLU A 401 -10.59 -18.19 27.03
CA GLU A 401 -11.89 -17.62 27.39
C GLU A 401 -11.84 -16.89 28.73
N ILE A 402 -11.19 -17.48 29.75
CA ILE A 402 -11.07 -16.86 31.07
C ILE A 402 -10.17 -15.62 30.99
N ALA A 403 -9.03 -15.70 30.30
CA ALA A 403 -8.11 -14.57 30.18
C ALA A 403 -8.76 -13.39 29.42
N LEU A 404 -9.48 -13.69 28.34
CA LEU A 404 -10.24 -12.69 27.58
C LEU A 404 -11.35 -12.08 28.43
N GLY A 405 -12.11 -12.91 29.17
CA GLY A 405 -13.18 -12.46 30.04
C GLY A 405 -12.69 -11.54 31.17
N ARG A 406 -11.54 -11.87 31.78
CA ARG A 406 -10.86 -11.01 32.76
C ARG A 406 -10.41 -9.69 32.15
N CYS A 407 -9.89 -9.74 30.92
CA CYS A 407 -9.51 -8.53 30.21
C CYS A 407 -10.71 -7.63 29.88
N PHE A 408 -11.84 -8.21 29.47
CA PHE A 408 -13.08 -7.47 29.21
C PHE A 408 -13.57 -6.77 30.48
N GLU A 409 -13.52 -7.47 31.61
CA GLU A 409 -13.93 -6.95 32.91
C GLU A 409 -12.95 -5.92 33.48
N GLY A 410 -11.65 -6.06 33.23
CA GLY A 410 -10.62 -5.18 33.79
C GLY A 410 -10.03 -5.65 35.12
N THR A 411 -10.45 -6.80 35.66
CA THR A 411 -9.94 -7.40 36.92
C THR A 411 -9.69 -8.90 36.77
N SER A 412 -8.89 -9.48 37.68
CA SER A 412 -8.71 -10.94 37.79
C SER A 412 -9.81 -11.62 38.60
N ASP A 413 -10.57 -10.87 39.40
CA ASP A 413 -11.58 -11.42 40.32
C ASP A 413 -12.90 -11.80 39.63
N GLY A 414 -13.06 -11.43 38.35
CA GLY A 414 -14.28 -11.69 37.59
C GLY A 414 -14.04 -11.80 36.09
N THR A 415 -15.05 -12.26 35.37
CA THR A 415 -15.04 -12.36 33.90
C THR A 415 -16.27 -11.67 33.32
N SER A 416 -16.11 -10.98 32.20
CA SER A 416 -17.22 -10.34 31.49
C SER A 416 -17.22 -10.70 30.00
N ARG A 417 -18.41 -10.73 29.40
CA ARG A 417 -18.61 -10.82 27.94
C ARG A 417 -18.79 -9.45 27.27
N VAL A 418 -18.85 -8.39 28.07
CA VAL A 418 -18.98 -7.01 27.61
C VAL A 418 -17.72 -6.24 27.97
N MET A 419 -17.11 -5.60 26.97
CA MET A 419 -15.91 -4.79 27.16
C MET A 419 -16.20 -3.58 28.06
N LYS A 420 -15.51 -3.49 29.20
CA LYS A 420 -15.44 -2.28 30.02
C LYS A 420 -14.24 -1.44 29.59
N SER A 421 -14.44 -0.50 28.68
CA SER A 421 -13.37 0.12 27.89
C SER A 421 -12.32 0.92 28.68
N SER A 422 -12.63 1.33 29.91
CA SER A 422 -11.75 2.17 30.74
C SER A 422 -11.15 1.47 31.97
N ASP A 423 -11.57 0.24 32.28
CA ASP A 423 -11.11 -0.48 33.47
C ASP A 423 -9.91 -1.37 33.14
N GLY A 424 -8.85 -1.30 33.95
CA GLY A 424 -7.69 -2.18 33.82
C GLY A 424 -6.91 -2.02 32.51
N VAL A 425 -6.79 -0.79 32.02
CA VAL A 425 -6.11 -0.48 30.75
C VAL A 425 -4.59 -0.44 30.94
N ALA A 426 -3.85 -1.09 30.03
CA ALA A 426 -2.39 -1.04 29.99
C ALA A 426 -1.86 0.12 29.14
N LEU A 427 -2.48 0.35 27.97
CA LEU A 427 -2.03 1.31 26.97
C LEU A 427 -3.18 2.17 26.48
N ILE A 428 -2.92 3.46 26.25
CA ILE A 428 -3.86 4.38 25.62
C ILE A 428 -3.24 4.94 24.35
N PHE A 429 -3.96 4.81 23.23
CA PHE A 429 -3.62 5.43 21.96
C PHE A 429 -4.70 6.44 21.56
N THR A 430 -4.28 7.57 21.02
CA THR A 430 -5.16 8.54 20.38
C THR A 430 -4.96 8.48 18.87
N CYS A 431 -6.05 8.27 18.14
CA CYS A 431 -6.07 8.11 16.69
C CYS A 431 -6.85 9.25 16.04
N GLY A 432 -6.21 9.92 15.08
CA GLY A 432 -6.86 10.95 14.28
C GLY A 432 -7.48 10.39 13.01
N ASP A 433 -8.54 11.02 12.54
CA ASP A 433 -8.96 10.85 11.15
C ASP A 433 -7.88 11.40 10.25
N LYS A 434 -7.35 10.56 9.35
CA LYS A 434 -6.86 11.11 8.10
C LYS A 434 -8.10 11.46 7.32
N GLU A 435 -8.39 12.75 7.14
CA GLU A 435 -9.23 13.14 6.02
C GLU A 435 -8.55 12.59 4.76
N VAL A 436 -9.09 11.50 4.23
CA VAL A 436 -8.70 10.92 2.95
C VAL A 436 -9.28 11.79 1.81
N THR A 437 -9.33 13.11 2.00
CA THR A 437 -9.71 14.10 0.99
C THR A 437 -8.55 14.42 0.05
N LYS A 438 -7.35 13.90 0.32
CA LYS A 438 -6.30 13.82 -0.69
C LYS A 438 -6.58 12.65 -1.61
N GLN A 439 -7.56 12.87 -2.49
CA GLN A 439 -7.58 12.29 -3.83
C GLN A 439 -6.13 12.22 -4.35
N SER A 440 -5.76 11.10 -4.98
CA SER A 440 -4.50 11.04 -5.72
C SER A 440 -4.39 12.29 -6.58
N VAL A 441 -3.22 12.93 -6.62
CA VAL A 441 -2.97 14.15 -7.42
C VAL A 441 -3.41 13.94 -8.89
N PHE A 442 -3.37 12.70 -9.37
CA PHE A 442 -3.86 12.30 -10.69
C PHE A 442 -5.40 12.30 -10.82
N GLN A 443 -6.13 11.95 -9.77
CA GLN A 443 -7.59 11.86 -9.75
C GLN A 443 -8.27 13.24 -9.60
N GLN A 444 -7.55 14.23 -9.04
CA GLN A 444 -8.02 15.63 -8.96
C GLN A 444 -8.12 16.33 -10.32
N LEU A 445 -7.31 15.93 -11.31
CA LEU A 445 -7.22 16.64 -12.60
C LEU A 445 -8.03 16.00 -13.74
N GLN A 446 -8.45 14.75 -13.62
CA GLN A 446 -9.34 14.13 -14.60
C GLN A 446 -10.80 14.57 -14.43
N ASN A 447 -11.18 15.01 -13.23
CA ASN A 447 -12.52 15.48 -12.89
C ASN A 447 -12.76 16.97 -13.17
N ALA A 448 -11.85 17.67 -13.86
CA ALA A 448 -12.04 19.06 -14.30
C ALA A 448 -12.54 19.11 -15.76
N PRO A 449 -13.86 19.28 -16.02
CA PRO A 449 -14.34 19.48 -17.38
C PRO A 449 -14.01 20.89 -17.85
N GLY A 450 -13.31 21.00 -18.99
CA GLY A 450 -13.32 22.22 -19.80
C GLY A 450 -11.96 22.87 -20.04
N ARG A 451 -11.19 22.30 -20.97
CA ARG A 451 -10.43 23.05 -22.00
C ARG A 451 -9.85 22.12 -23.08
N ALA A 452 -10.67 21.22 -23.57
CA ALA A 452 -10.46 20.65 -24.90
C ALA A 452 -11.56 21.22 -25.79
N ILE A 453 -11.19 21.66 -27.01
CA ILE A 453 -12.00 22.23 -28.08
C ILE A 453 -12.05 23.78 -28.12
N ALA A 454 -11.00 24.36 -28.68
CA ALA A 454 -10.99 25.52 -29.59
C ALA A 454 -9.54 25.70 -30.10
N GLY A 455 -9.16 25.72 -31.38
CA GLY A 455 -9.84 25.59 -32.66
C GLY A 455 -8.76 25.30 -33.73
N THR A 456 -9.06 24.49 -34.74
CA THR A 456 -9.51 24.92 -36.09
C THR A 456 -8.39 25.34 -37.04
N THR A 457 -8.14 24.47 -38.02
CA THR A 457 -8.23 24.75 -39.47
C THR A 457 -7.84 26.15 -39.97
N ARG A 458 -6.87 26.15 -40.90
CA ARG A 458 -6.58 27.23 -41.87
C ARG A 458 -7.84 27.91 -42.43
N PRO A 459 -7.79 29.24 -42.60
CA PRO A 459 -7.84 29.87 -43.94
C PRO A 459 -6.70 30.92 -44.06
N GLY A 460 -6.11 31.25 -45.21
CA GLY A 460 -6.72 31.76 -46.43
C GLY A 460 -6.34 33.25 -46.60
N ARG A 461 -5.50 33.55 -47.60
CA ARG A 461 -5.03 34.89 -48.03
C ARG A 461 -6.14 35.95 -48.13
N GLY A 462 -5.81 37.22 -47.85
CA GLY A 462 -6.57 38.37 -48.38
C GLY A 462 -6.23 39.74 -47.76
N ASN A 463 -5.67 40.64 -48.57
CA ASN A 463 -5.35 42.05 -48.27
C ASN A 463 -6.49 42.88 -47.65
N ARG A 464 -6.18 43.79 -46.71
CA ARG A 464 -6.68 45.19 -46.79
C ARG A 464 -5.86 46.20 -45.97
N ARG A 465 -5.78 47.39 -46.56
CA ARG A 465 -4.95 48.58 -46.34
C ARG A 465 -5.28 49.43 -45.08
N GLN A 466 -4.24 50.14 -44.64
CA GLN A 466 -4.12 51.57 -44.25
C GLN A 466 -5.03 52.21 -43.18
N ARG A 467 -4.38 52.77 -42.15
CA ARG A 467 -4.24 54.21 -41.77
C ARG A 467 -3.61 54.24 -40.35
N GLY A 468 -2.44 54.88 -40.10
CA GLY A 468 -2.21 56.33 -39.94
C GLY A 468 -2.79 56.78 -38.58
N ASP A 469 -2.15 57.41 -37.61
CA ASP A 469 -0.91 58.16 -37.37
C ASP A 469 -0.52 57.88 -35.87
N SER A 470 0.59 58.28 -35.22
CA SER A 470 1.43 59.46 -35.31
C SER A 470 2.71 59.24 -34.47
N SER A 471 3.86 59.68 -35.01
CA SER A 471 4.97 60.47 -34.39
C SER A 471 5.29 60.37 -32.90
N ALA A 472 6.53 60.57 -32.41
CA ALA A 472 7.87 60.78 -32.93
C ALA A 472 8.79 61.03 -31.71
N ALA A 473 10.10 60.76 -31.84
CA ALA A 473 11.21 61.66 -31.47
C ALA A 473 12.43 60.88 -30.94
N LEU A 474 13.38 60.66 -31.84
CA LEU A 474 14.81 60.52 -31.55
C LEU A 474 15.41 61.93 -31.45
N ARG A 475 16.23 62.19 -30.42
CA ARG A 475 17.27 63.23 -30.45
C ARG A 475 18.55 62.78 -29.74
N SER A 476 19.65 63.07 -30.44
CA SER A 476 21.08 62.91 -30.18
C SER A 476 21.57 63.73 -28.96
N SER A 477 22.77 63.58 -28.38
CA SER A 477 24.11 63.61 -28.99
C SER A 477 25.25 63.46 -27.94
N GLN A 478 26.36 62.84 -28.37
CA GLN A 478 27.80 63.10 -28.13
C GLN A 478 28.35 63.65 -26.78
N ARG A 479 29.42 63.02 -26.23
CA ARG A 479 30.85 63.41 -26.40
C ARG A 479 31.84 62.69 -25.43
N ARG A 480 32.99 62.29 -26.03
CA ARG A 480 34.41 62.24 -25.54
C ARG A 480 34.75 61.32 -24.33
N SER A 481 35.89 60.62 -24.25
CA SER A 481 37.26 60.96 -24.67
C SER A 481 38.17 59.71 -24.87
N THR A 482 39.17 59.92 -25.73
CA THR A 482 40.45 59.24 -26.04
C THR A 482 41.25 58.74 -24.81
N ARG A 483 42.21 57.77 -24.89
CA ARG A 483 43.49 57.80 -25.63
C ARG A 483 44.27 56.46 -25.49
N ASN A 484 45.02 56.14 -26.55
CA ASN A 484 45.91 54.98 -26.86
C ASN A 484 47.38 55.28 -26.37
N PRO A 485 48.48 54.62 -26.83
CA PRO A 485 49.02 53.24 -26.66
C PRO A 485 50.54 53.20 -26.26
N ASN A 486 51.12 51.99 -26.16
CA ASN A 486 52.55 51.55 -26.34
C ASN A 486 52.95 50.56 -25.21
N ARG A 487 53.73 49.48 -25.42
CA ARG A 487 54.87 49.24 -26.32
C ARG A 487 55.19 47.73 -26.39
N ARG A 488 55.59 47.25 -27.59
CA ARG A 488 56.65 46.27 -27.97
C ARG A 488 57.35 45.43 -26.86
N SER A 489 57.86 44.21 -27.07
CA SER A 489 58.09 43.34 -28.24
C SER A 489 58.77 42.05 -27.77
N GLN A 490 58.50 40.93 -28.47
CA GLN A 490 59.37 39.78 -28.83
C GLN A 490 60.36 39.20 -27.80
N ILE A 491 60.36 37.86 -27.68
CA ILE A 491 61.52 36.99 -27.99
C ILE A 491 61.02 35.59 -28.37
N THR A 492 61.76 35.01 -29.31
CA THR A 492 61.58 33.81 -30.11
C THR A 492 62.03 32.50 -29.44
N ARG A 493 61.52 31.40 -30.01
CA ARG A 493 61.84 29.97 -29.81
C ARG A 493 63.33 29.61 -29.75
N SER A 494 63.67 28.57 -28.98
CA SER A 494 64.40 27.38 -29.48
C SER A 494 64.47 26.28 -28.40
N SER A 495 64.29 25.03 -28.85
CA SER A 495 64.38 23.73 -28.14
C SER A 495 63.20 23.33 -27.26
#